data_AF-A0A0V8HK23-F1
#
_entry.id   AF-A0A0V8HK23-F1
#
_cell.length_a   1.000
_cell.length_b   1.000
_cell.length_c   1.000
_cell.angle_alpha   90.00
_cell.angle_beta   90.00
_cell.angle_gamma   90.00
#
_symmetry.space_group_name_H-M   'P 1'
#
loop_
_entity.id
_entity.type
_entity.pdbx_description
1 polymer ?
#
loop_
_entity_poly.entity_id
_entity_poly.type
_entity_poly.pdbx_seq_one_letter_code
_entity_poly.pdbx_strand_id
1 'polypeptide(L)'
;MDFSVFEKIMYNNESKLIVIGVDGLSRSGKTTYVNMVEKFLVDNHIDHVCLHLDDFIETRSKRYNTGFEEWEEYYFLQWNAEKLRKDMFEQLRNSTFLKLQFYDGEKDVQIPKDVNIPSTGCILIEGVFLQRKEWKDYFDYVIYLNCDRETRFRRESELTQSRLEKFKKRYWKAEDYYLMNVNPEESADYIINT
;
A
#
# COMPACT_ATOMS: atom_id res chain seq x y z
N MET A 1 1.49 -10.45 -15.71
CA MET A 1 1.05 -9.21 -15.04
C MET A 1 1.39 -8.07 -15.99
N ASP A 2 0.43 -7.20 -16.31
CA ASP A 2 0.61 -6.16 -17.34
C ASP A 2 1.55 -5.05 -16.84
N PHE A 3 2.72 -4.94 -17.45
CA PHE A 3 3.73 -3.96 -17.11
C PHE A 3 3.60 -2.65 -17.92
N SER A 4 2.91 -2.69 -19.06
CA SER A 4 2.84 -1.59 -20.02
C SER A 4 2.19 -0.32 -19.45
N VAL A 5 1.29 -0.50 -18.48
CA VAL A 5 0.66 0.59 -17.73
C VAL A 5 1.71 1.47 -17.05
N PHE A 6 2.69 0.86 -16.39
CA PHE A 6 3.72 1.60 -15.66
C PHE A 6 4.64 2.36 -16.62
N GLU A 7 5.07 1.71 -17.69
CA GLU A 7 5.91 2.33 -18.73
C GLU A 7 5.22 3.56 -19.32
N LYS A 8 3.92 3.47 -19.60
CA LYS A 8 3.11 4.58 -20.10
C LYS A 8 3.03 5.74 -19.10
N ILE A 9 2.84 5.45 -17.81
CA ILE A 9 2.82 6.49 -16.77
C ILE A 9 4.16 7.24 -16.73
N MET A 10 5.27 6.49 -16.72
CA MET A 10 6.61 7.08 -16.67
C MET A 10 6.91 7.92 -17.91
N TYR A 11 6.60 7.40 -19.10
CA TYR A 11 6.80 8.11 -20.38
C TYR A 11 6.03 9.43 -20.45
N ASN A 12 4.80 9.48 -19.92
CA ASN A 12 3.98 10.70 -19.95
C ASN A 12 4.41 11.76 -18.92
N ASN A 13 5.31 11.42 -17.99
CA ASN A 13 5.71 12.28 -16.87
C ASN A 13 7.23 12.45 -16.78
N GLU A 14 7.92 12.38 -17.92
CA GLU A 14 9.37 12.63 -17.98
C GLU A 14 9.75 13.93 -17.27
N SER A 15 10.86 13.87 -16.52
CA SER A 15 11.43 14.99 -15.76
C SER A 15 10.57 15.54 -14.60
N LYS A 16 9.48 14.86 -14.21
CA LYS A 16 8.70 15.20 -13.01
C LYS A 16 8.93 14.17 -11.90
N LEU A 17 8.66 14.59 -10.66
CA LEU A 17 8.44 13.67 -9.55
C LEU A 17 6.98 13.27 -9.54
N ILE A 18 6.71 11.97 -9.67
CA ILE A 18 5.35 11.42 -9.59
C ILE A 18 5.17 10.46 -8.42
N VAL A 19 3.99 10.49 -7.81
CA VAL A 19 3.60 9.61 -6.70
C VAL A 19 2.60 8.58 -7.23
N ILE A 20 2.97 7.31 -7.20
CA ILE A 20 2.15 6.21 -7.71
C ILE A 20 1.77 5.29 -6.55
N GLY A 21 0.45 5.10 -6.38
CA GLY A 21 -0.11 4.12 -5.46
C GLY A 21 -0.30 2.78 -6.16
N VAL A 22 0.21 1.71 -5.57
CA VAL A 22 -0.06 0.33 -5.99
C VAL A 22 -0.99 -0.29 -4.95
N ASP A 23 -2.30 -0.18 -5.20
CA ASP A 23 -3.33 -0.69 -4.30
C ASP A 23 -3.80 -2.08 -4.72
N GLY A 24 -4.40 -2.80 -3.79
CA GLY A 24 -4.94 -4.12 -4.02
C GLY A 24 -5.05 -4.88 -2.71
N LEU A 25 -5.96 -5.84 -2.65
CA LEU A 25 -6.21 -6.58 -1.42
C LEU A 25 -5.05 -7.52 -1.06
N SER A 26 -5.05 -8.08 0.15
CA SER A 26 -3.96 -8.96 0.60
C SER A 26 -3.78 -10.12 -0.39
N ARG A 27 -2.53 -10.36 -0.83
CA ARG A 27 -2.14 -11.40 -1.80
C ARG A 27 -2.63 -11.22 -3.24
N SER A 28 -3.01 -10.01 -3.63
CA SER A 28 -3.25 -9.67 -5.05
C SER A 28 -1.98 -9.69 -5.90
N GLY A 29 -0.79 -9.76 -5.31
CA GLY A 29 0.47 -9.77 -6.07
C GLY A 29 1.14 -8.39 -6.21
N LYS A 30 0.71 -7.39 -5.43
CA LYS A 30 1.35 -6.05 -5.36
C LYS A 30 2.87 -6.13 -5.21
N THR A 31 3.37 -6.86 -4.22
CA THR A 31 4.82 -6.98 -4.00
C THR A 31 5.54 -7.57 -5.23
N THR A 32 4.93 -8.51 -5.94
CA THR A 32 5.48 -9.04 -7.20
C THR A 32 5.51 -7.97 -8.29
N TYR A 33 4.42 -7.19 -8.42
CA TYR A 33 4.35 -6.07 -9.35
C TYR A 33 5.40 -4.99 -9.05
N VAL A 34 5.48 -4.58 -7.79
CA VAL A 34 6.42 -3.55 -7.30
C VAL A 34 7.85 -3.98 -7.54
N ASN A 35 8.22 -5.23 -7.27
CA ASN A 35 9.56 -5.73 -7.57
C ASN A 35 9.89 -5.67 -9.08
N MET A 36 8.92 -5.94 -9.96
CA MET A 36 9.10 -5.79 -11.40
C MET A 36 9.30 -4.32 -11.79
N VAL A 37 8.51 -3.43 -11.20
CA VAL A 37 8.58 -1.98 -11.41
C VAL A 37 9.92 -1.41 -10.93
N GLU A 38 10.34 -1.73 -9.71
CA GLU A 38 11.64 -1.30 -9.16
C GLU A 38 12.79 -1.78 -10.05
N LYS A 39 12.74 -3.04 -10.51
CA LYS A 39 13.73 -3.55 -11.45
C LYS A 39 13.82 -2.70 -12.72
N PHE A 40 12.69 -2.35 -13.31
CA PHE A 40 12.65 -1.47 -14.48
C PHE A 40 13.22 -0.08 -14.19
N LEU A 41 12.85 0.52 -13.05
CA LEU A 41 13.34 1.85 -12.67
C LEU A 41 14.87 1.85 -12.50
N VAL A 42 15.42 0.82 -11.86
CA VAL A 42 16.88 0.62 -11.75
C VAL A 42 17.52 0.44 -13.12
N ASP A 43 16.99 -0.46 -13.95
CA ASP A 43 17.56 -0.79 -15.27
C ASP A 43 17.55 0.42 -16.23
N ASN A 44 16.64 1.40 -16.01
CA ASN A 44 16.53 2.63 -16.80
C ASN A 44 17.11 3.88 -16.11
N HIS A 45 17.81 3.73 -14.98
CA HIS A 45 18.41 4.83 -14.22
C HIS A 45 17.41 5.93 -13.80
N ILE A 46 16.20 5.51 -13.42
CA ILE A 46 15.17 6.41 -12.91
C ILE A 46 15.23 6.41 -11.38
N ASP A 47 15.51 7.58 -10.81
CA ASP A 47 15.52 7.76 -9.36
C ASP A 47 14.14 7.46 -8.77
N HIS A 48 14.11 6.64 -7.72
CA HIS A 48 12.88 6.25 -7.09
C HIS A 48 13.04 5.91 -5.61
N VAL A 49 11.91 5.88 -4.91
CA VAL A 49 11.78 5.33 -3.57
C VAL A 49 10.52 4.49 -3.50
N CYS A 50 10.60 3.31 -2.89
CA CYS A 50 9.47 2.45 -2.62
C CYS A 50 9.14 2.43 -1.12
N LEU A 51 7.87 2.67 -0.79
CA LEU A 51 7.34 2.70 0.57
C LEU A 51 6.27 1.62 0.70
N HIS A 52 6.49 0.67 1.61
CA HIS A 52 5.54 -0.40 1.88
C HIS A 52 4.64 0.01 3.04
N LEU A 53 3.33 0.04 2.84
CA LEU A 53 2.39 0.50 3.86
C LEU A 53 2.48 -0.35 5.15
N ASP A 54 2.80 -1.64 5.01
CA ASP A 54 2.98 -2.56 6.14
C ASP A 54 4.16 -2.17 7.07
N ASP A 55 5.11 -1.37 6.59
CA ASP A 55 6.19 -0.81 7.41
C ASP A 55 5.70 0.29 8.37
N PHE A 56 4.50 0.84 8.15
CA PHE A 56 3.99 1.98 8.92
C PHE A 56 2.82 1.62 9.84
N ILE A 57 2.65 0.33 10.15
CA ILE A 57 1.60 -0.13 11.05
C ILE A 57 1.85 0.30 12.50
N GLU A 58 0.78 0.41 13.27
CA GLU A 58 0.82 0.67 14.70
C GLU A 58 1.30 -0.56 15.50
N THR A 59 1.64 -0.36 16.77
CA THR A 59 2.02 -1.45 17.68
C THR A 59 0.85 -2.40 17.94
N ARG A 60 1.13 -3.65 18.33
CA ARG A 60 0.07 -4.66 18.56
C ARG A 60 -0.95 -4.21 19.58
N SER A 61 -0.50 -3.54 20.65
CA SER A 61 -1.36 -2.98 21.70
C SER A 61 -2.41 -1.98 21.21
N LYS A 62 -2.20 -1.34 20.05
CA LYS A 62 -3.13 -0.36 19.47
C LYS A 62 -4.05 -0.94 18.40
N ARG A 63 -3.80 -2.15 17.93
CA ARG A 63 -4.51 -2.76 16.78
C ARG A 63 -5.00 -4.20 17.01
N TYR A 64 -4.86 -4.70 18.23
CA TYR A 64 -5.38 -5.98 18.69
C TYR A 64 -5.91 -5.87 20.10
N ASN A 65 -6.99 -6.60 20.38
CA ASN A 65 -7.64 -6.66 21.69
C ASN A 65 -8.08 -5.28 22.21
N THR A 66 -8.46 -4.40 21.28
CA THR A 66 -8.85 -3.02 21.57
C THR A 66 -10.30 -2.90 22.06
N GLY A 67 -11.08 -3.97 21.93
CA GLY A 67 -12.52 -4.00 22.20
C GLY A 67 -13.39 -3.80 20.96
N PHE A 68 -12.81 -3.38 19.83
CA PHE A 68 -13.48 -3.31 18.53
C PHE A 68 -13.53 -4.67 17.83
N GLU A 69 -14.37 -4.82 16.80
CA GLU A 69 -14.33 -6.01 15.96
C GLU A 69 -12.99 -6.10 15.21
N GLU A 70 -12.50 -7.32 14.96
CA GLU A 70 -11.18 -7.51 14.33
C GLU A 70 -11.03 -6.80 12.98
N TRP A 71 -12.11 -6.68 12.19
CA TRP A 71 -12.08 -5.97 10.91
C TRP A 71 -11.95 -4.46 11.08
N GLU A 72 -12.56 -3.88 12.11
CA GLU A 72 -12.42 -2.46 12.44
C GLU A 72 -10.99 -2.19 12.89
N GLU A 73 -10.43 -3.08 13.73
CA GLU A 73 -9.03 -3.00 14.13
C GLU A 73 -8.10 -3.03 12.91
N TYR A 74 -8.39 -3.90 11.93
CA TYR A 74 -7.56 -4.01 10.74
C TYR A 74 -7.69 -2.82 9.79
N TYR A 75 -8.89 -2.28 9.59
CA TYR A 75 -9.10 -1.17 8.65
C TYR A 75 -8.76 0.21 9.24
N PHE A 76 -9.19 0.46 10.48
CA PHE A 76 -9.10 1.77 11.13
C PHE A 76 -7.94 1.92 12.12
N LEU A 77 -7.48 0.84 12.76
CA LEU A 77 -6.48 0.93 13.84
C LEU A 77 -5.10 0.39 13.46
N GLN A 78 -5.01 -0.41 12.40
CA GLN A 78 -3.74 -0.95 11.92
C GLN A 78 -2.78 0.18 11.51
N TRP A 79 -3.31 1.29 10.99
CA TRP A 79 -2.56 2.50 10.67
C TRP A 79 -3.19 3.70 11.35
N ASN A 80 -2.35 4.59 11.88
CA ASN A 80 -2.79 5.92 12.22
C ASN A 80 -2.85 6.78 10.96
N ALA A 81 -3.99 6.73 10.26
CA ALA A 81 -4.14 7.30 8.93
C ALA A 81 -3.90 8.82 8.89
N GLU A 82 -4.38 9.55 9.91
CA GLU A 82 -4.16 11.00 10.03
C GLU A 82 -2.70 11.34 10.30
N LYS A 83 -2.00 10.55 11.12
CA LYS A 83 -0.57 10.74 11.36
C LYS A 83 0.23 10.48 10.08
N LEU A 84 -0.07 9.41 9.36
CA LEU A 84 0.60 9.14 8.07
C LEU A 84 0.31 10.19 7.02
N ARG A 85 -0.92 10.72 6.98
CA ARG A 85 -1.28 11.84 6.10
C ARG A 85 -0.33 13.02 6.32
N LYS A 86 -0.17 13.46 7.56
CA LYS A 86 0.66 14.62 7.93
C LYS A 86 2.15 14.38 7.78
N ASP A 87 2.63 13.25 8.29
CA ASP A 87 4.06 12.96 8.40
C ASP A 87 4.67 12.45 7.09
N MET A 88 3.86 11.82 6.23
CA MET A 88 4.31 11.22 4.96
C MET A 88 3.64 11.89 3.77
N PHE A 89 2.33 11.68 3.57
CA PHE A 89 1.66 12.02 2.30
C PHE A 89 1.72 13.53 1.96
N GLU A 90 1.46 14.42 2.92
CA GLU A 90 1.57 15.88 2.75
C GLU A 90 2.99 16.35 2.44
N GLN A 91 4.00 15.55 2.82
CA GLN A 91 5.41 15.93 2.72
C GLN A 91 6.09 15.40 1.46
N LEU A 92 5.50 14.43 0.75
CA LEU A 92 6.09 13.74 -0.40
C LEU A 92 6.60 14.68 -1.50
N ARG A 93 5.97 15.84 -1.69
CA ARG A 93 6.35 16.81 -2.74
C ARG A 93 7.12 18.02 -2.21
N ASN A 94 7.16 18.19 -0.90
CA ASN A 94 7.67 19.40 -0.26
C ASN A 94 9.04 19.18 0.39
N SER A 95 9.53 17.94 0.41
CA SER A 95 10.76 17.55 1.10
C SER A 95 11.57 16.61 0.22
N THR A 96 12.90 16.78 0.22
CA THR A 96 13.85 15.81 -0.35
C THR A 96 14.24 14.73 0.64
N PHE A 97 13.73 14.81 1.87
CA PHE A 97 14.08 13.94 2.98
C PHE A 97 12.90 13.88 3.97
N LEU A 98 12.51 12.67 4.37
CA LEU A 98 11.48 12.43 5.38
C LEU A 98 12.04 11.58 6.51
N LYS A 99 11.62 11.88 7.73
CA LYS A 99 11.87 11.02 8.90
C LYS A 99 10.59 10.31 9.28
N LEU A 100 10.45 9.06 8.86
CA LEU A 100 9.24 8.26 9.03
C LEU A 100 9.40 7.20 10.12
N GLN A 101 8.28 6.79 10.72
CA GLN A 101 8.24 5.83 11.82
C GLN A 101 7.98 4.41 11.28
N PHE A 102 9.03 3.59 11.22
CA PHE A 102 8.97 2.21 10.71
C PHE A 102 8.72 1.22 11.83
N TYR A 103 7.81 0.27 11.63
CA TYR A 103 7.48 -0.77 12.58
C TYR A 103 8.56 -1.87 12.62
N ASP A 104 9.10 -2.14 13.80
CA ASP A 104 9.95 -3.29 14.10
C ASP A 104 9.07 -4.39 14.72
N GLY A 105 8.79 -5.43 13.93
CA GLY A 105 7.90 -6.52 14.34
C GLY A 105 8.47 -7.45 15.42
N GLU A 106 9.78 -7.47 15.63
CA GLU A 106 10.41 -8.26 16.69
C GLU A 106 10.22 -7.58 18.05
N LYS A 107 10.41 -6.26 18.09
CA LYS A 107 10.32 -5.46 19.31
C LYS A 107 8.93 -4.89 19.59
N ASP A 108 8.03 -4.94 18.60
CA ASP A 108 6.71 -4.30 18.64
C ASP A 108 6.79 -2.78 18.93
N VAL A 109 7.71 -2.09 18.25
CA VAL A 109 7.91 -0.64 18.38
C VAL A 109 8.01 0.02 17.02
N GLN A 110 7.81 1.33 16.97
CA GLN A 110 8.13 2.14 15.81
C GLN A 110 9.49 2.81 16.01
N ILE A 111 10.33 2.73 14.98
CA ILE A 111 11.70 3.26 14.97
C ILE A 111 11.78 4.31 13.85
N PRO A 112 12.27 5.53 14.13
CA PRO A 112 12.46 6.52 13.09
C PRO A 112 13.53 6.07 12.11
N LYS A 113 13.24 6.15 10.82
CA LYS A 113 14.22 6.00 9.74
C LYS A 113 14.11 7.16 8.77
N ASP A 114 15.24 7.43 8.15
CA ASP A 114 15.39 8.48 7.17
C ASP A 114 15.10 7.92 5.77
N VAL A 115 14.30 8.65 5.00
CA VAL A 115 13.87 8.30 3.65
C VAL A 115 14.22 9.45 2.74
N ASN A 116 15.08 9.20 1.75
CA ASN A 116 15.40 10.17 0.72
C ASN A 116 14.29 10.18 -0.33
N ILE A 117 13.84 11.38 -0.67
CA ILE A 117 12.82 11.60 -1.71
C ILE A 117 13.54 12.13 -2.96
N PRO A 118 13.37 11.47 -4.12
CA PRO A 118 14.01 11.93 -5.33
C PRO A 118 13.42 13.27 -5.78
N SER A 119 14.23 14.14 -6.38
CA SER A 119 13.78 15.43 -6.93
C SER A 119 12.99 15.29 -8.23
N THR A 120 13.24 14.22 -8.97
CA THR A 120 12.55 13.80 -10.20
C THR A 120 12.51 12.27 -10.25
N GLY A 121 11.54 11.67 -10.91
CA GLY A 121 11.37 10.22 -10.98
C GLY A 121 10.12 9.77 -10.24
N CYS A 122 10.21 8.71 -9.43
CA CYS A 122 9.02 8.03 -8.92
C CYS A 122 9.04 7.78 -7.40
N ILE A 123 7.93 8.09 -6.73
CA ILE A 123 7.61 7.59 -5.39
C ILE A 123 6.58 6.48 -5.56
N LEU A 124 6.94 5.25 -5.22
CA LEU A 124 6.03 4.11 -5.18
C LEU A 124 5.54 3.92 -3.75
N ILE A 125 4.23 3.77 -3.59
CA ILE A 125 3.65 3.37 -2.31
C ILE A 125 2.76 2.16 -2.58
N GLU A 126 3.09 1.01 -1.97
CA GLU A 126 2.27 -0.19 -2.08
C GLU A 126 1.61 -0.57 -0.77
N GLY A 127 0.38 -1.07 -0.84
CA GLY A 127 -0.38 -1.39 0.36
C GLY A 127 -1.79 -1.86 0.08
N VAL A 128 -2.47 -2.22 1.17
CA VAL A 128 -3.93 -2.37 1.15
C VAL A 128 -4.56 -1.04 1.54
N PHE A 129 -5.74 -0.74 0.98
CA PHE A 129 -6.56 0.38 1.41
C PHE A 129 -5.98 1.76 1.13
N LEU A 130 -5.14 1.88 0.09
CA LEU A 130 -4.43 3.12 -0.22
C LEU A 130 -5.36 4.27 -0.64
N GLN A 131 -6.50 3.97 -1.26
CA GLN A 131 -7.42 4.99 -1.78
C GLN A 131 -8.41 5.52 -0.72
N ARG A 132 -8.13 5.29 0.57
CA ARG A 132 -8.91 5.92 1.64
C ARG A 132 -8.84 7.45 1.57
N LYS A 133 -9.87 8.12 2.08
CA LYS A 133 -10.06 9.57 1.98
C LYS A 133 -8.87 10.39 2.48
N GLU A 134 -8.11 9.86 3.43
CA GLU A 134 -6.95 10.54 4.02
C GLU A 134 -5.76 10.63 3.06
N TRP A 135 -5.65 9.71 2.09
CA TRP A 135 -4.42 9.52 1.30
C TRP A 135 -4.63 9.63 -0.21
N LYS A 136 -5.84 9.37 -0.71
CA LYS A 136 -6.12 9.28 -2.15
C LYS A 136 -5.67 10.50 -2.96
N ASP A 137 -5.82 11.70 -2.40
CA ASP A 137 -5.58 12.96 -3.12
C ASP A 137 -4.08 13.30 -3.23
N TYR A 138 -3.19 12.46 -2.68
CA TYR A 138 -1.74 12.65 -2.76
C TYR A 138 -1.08 11.82 -3.87
N PHE A 139 -1.82 10.91 -4.50
CA PHE A 139 -1.34 10.13 -5.64
C PHE A 139 -1.57 10.89 -6.95
N ASP A 140 -0.58 10.85 -7.85
CA ASP A 140 -0.77 11.25 -9.25
C ASP A 140 -1.49 10.15 -10.03
N TYR A 141 -1.18 8.89 -9.70
CA TYR A 141 -1.78 7.72 -10.29
C TYR A 141 -1.99 6.63 -9.24
N VAL A 142 -3.08 5.89 -9.36
CA VAL A 142 -3.31 4.65 -8.63
C VAL A 142 -3.50 3.48 -9.60
N ILE A 143 -2.70 2.44 -9.39
CA ILE A 143 -2.81 1.16 -10.07
C ILE A 143 -3.43 0.18 -9.08
N TYR A 144 -4.64 -0.30 -9.37
CA TYR A 144 -5.34 -1.29 -8.56
C TYR A 144 -5.12 -2.70 -9.11
N LEU A 145 -4.49 -3.58 -8.33
CA LEU A 145 -4.36 -4.99 -8.65
C LEU A 145 -5.62 -5.74 -8.21
N ASN A 146 -6.49 -6.02 -9.18
CA ASN A 146 -7.71 -6.78 -8.96
C ASN A 146 -7.41 -8.29 -9.03
N CYS A 147 -7.72 -8.98 -7.93
CA CYS A 147 -7.54 -10.41 -7.80
C CYS A 147 -8.69 -10.96 -6.96
N ASP A 148 -9.40 -11.94 -7.51
CA ASP A 148 -10.54 -12.51 -6.83
C ASP A 148 -10.13 -13.16 -5.49
N ARG A 149 -11.03 -13.09 -4.52
CA ARG A 149 -10.78 -13.57 -3.15
C ARG A 149 -10.36 -15.03 -3.11
N GLU A 150 -10.93 -15.88 -3.96
CA GLU A 150 -10.65 -17.31 -3.95
C GLU A 150 -9.22 -17.60 -4.43
N THR A 151 -8.79 -16.95 -5.51
CA THR A 151 -7.41 -16.99 -5.99
C THR A 151 -6.43 -16.48 -4.94
N ARG A 152 -6.71 -15.33 -4.30
CA ARG A 152 -5.87 -14.79 -3.22
C ARG A 152 -5.77 -15.75 -2.04
N PHE A 153 -6.87 -16.39 -1.66
CA PHE A 153 -6.90 -17.36 -0.57
C PHE A 153 -6.14 -18.65 -0.93
N ARG A 154 -6.22 -19.13 -2.17
CA ARG A 154 -5.46 -20.32 -2.63
C ARG A 154 -3.94 -20.09 -2.64
N ARG A 155 -3.48 -18.84 -2.73
CA ARG A 155 -2.04 -18.49 -2.62
C ARG A 155 -1.49 -18.60 -1.19
N GLU A 156 -2.36 -18.82 -0.20
CA GLU A 156 -1.96 -19.02 1.19
C GLU A 156 -1.37 -20.41 1.43
N SER A 157 -0.51 -20.52 2.44
CA SER A 157 -0.10 -21.83 2.96
C SER A 157 -1.30 -22.60 3.50
N GLU A 158 -1.28 -23.94 3.40
CA GLU A 158 -2.35 -24.80 3.94
C GLU A 158 -2.63 -24.52 5.42
N LEU A 159 -1.57 -24.26 6.22
CA LEU A 159 -1.70 -23.88 7.62
C LEU A 159 -2.49 -22.57 7.79
N THR A 160 -2.24 -21.59 6.93
CA THR A 160 -2.96 -20.32 6.96
C THR A 160 -4.41 -20.49 6.52
N GLN A 161 -4.67 -21.32 5.49
CA GLN A 161 -6.01 -21.64 5.02
C GLN A 161 -6.86 -22.33 6.10
N SER A 162 -6.24 -23.17 6.95
CA SER A 162 -6.93 -23.81 8.08
C SER A 162 -7.50 -22.81 9.10
N ARG A 163 -7.02 -21.55 9.09
CA ARG A 163 -7.47 -20.45 9.97
C ARG A 163 -8.54 -19.59 9.32
N LEU A 164 -9.41 -20.19 8.52
CA LEU A 164 -10.47 -19.54 7.75
C LEU A 164 -11.30 -18.53 8.56
N GLU A 165 -11.62 -18.85 9.81
CA GLU A 165 -12.41 -17.95 10.67
C GLU A 165 -11.71 -16.62 10.95
N LYS A 166 -10.37 -16.61 11.08
CA LYS A 166 -9.59 -15.37 11.20
C LYS A 166 -9.71 -14.54 9.92
N PHE A 167 -9.69 -15.19 8.74
CA PHE A 167 -9.87 -14.50 7.47
C PHE A 167 -11.22 -13.83 7.36
N LYS A 168 -12.29 -14.57 7.64
CA LYS A 168 -13.66 -14.04 7.62
C LYS A 168 -13.81 -12.85 8.57
N LYS A 169 -13.36 -13.00 9.82
CA LYS A 169 -13.59 -12.01 10.88
C LYS A 169 -12.75 -10.75 10.72
N ARG A 170 -11.48 -10.88 10.33
CA ARG A 170 -10.53 -9.77 10.27
C ARG A 170 -10.33 -9.21 8.88
N TYR A 171 -10.01 -10.07 7.91
CA TYR A 171 -9.56 -9.62 6.59
C TYR A 171 -10.73 -9.38 5.65
N TRP A 172 -11.59 -10.38 5.42
CA TRP A 172 -12.66 -10.27 4.40
C TRP A 172 -13.69 -9.21 4.74
N LYS A 173 -14.13 -9.11 6.00
CA LYS A 173 -15.02 -8.02 6.43
C LYS A 173 -14.42 -6.63 6.19
N ALA A 174 -13.13 -6.45 6.44
CA ALA A 174 -12.45 -5.17 6.20
C ALA A 174 -12.28 -4.89 4.70
N GLU A 175 -11.98 -5.92 3.91
CA GLU A 175 -11.93 -5.85 2.45
C GLU A 175 -13.31 -5.47 1.88
N ASP A 176 -14.39 -6.10 2.36
CA ASP A 176 -15.76 -5.80 1.96
C ASP A 176 -16.11 -4.35 2.30
N TYR A 177 -15.79 -3.89 3.52
CA TYR A 177 -15.97 -2.50 3.92
C TYR A 177 -15.24 -1.54 2.95
N TYR A 178 -13.98 -1.83 2.63
CA TYR A 178 -13.19 -1.01 1.71
C TYR A 178 -13.80 -0.95 0.31
N LEU A 179 -14.14 -2.11 -0.26
CA LEU A 179 -14.75 -2.21 -1.59
C LEU A 179 -16.06 -1.43 -1.65
N MET A 180 -16.92 -1.54 -0.62
CA MET A 180 -18.23 -0.88 -0.59
C MET A 180 -18.15 0.63 -0.36
N ASN A 181 -17.21 1.11 0.47
CA ASN A 181 -17.18 2.51 0.91
C ASN A 181 -16.17 3.38 0.15
N VAL A 182 -15.14 2.77 -0.44
CA VAL A 182 -14.10 3.48 -1.22
C VAL A 182 -14.22 3.21 -2.72
N ASN A 183 -14.79 2.07 -3.10
CA ASN A 183 -14.88 1.61 -4.49
C ASN A 183 -13.54 1.77 -5.26
N PRO A 184 -12.50 1.01 -4.86
CA PRO A 184 -11.14 1.21 -5.35
C PRO A 184 -10.99 0.95 -6.85
N GLU A 185 -11.77 0.02 -7.41
CA GLU A 185 -11.78 -0.26 -8.84
C GLU A 185 -12.25 0.95 -9.65
N GLU A 186 -13.29 1.66 -9.19
CA GLU A 186 -13.80 2.85 -9.87
C GLU A 186 -12.86 4.07 -9.69
N SER A 187 -12.20 4.14 -8.53
CA SER A 187 -11.32 5.26 -8.18
C SER A 187 -9.89 5.15 -8.74
N ALA A 188 -9.51 4.00 -9.32
CA ALA A 188 -8.17 3.77 -9.83
C ALA A 188 -8.02 4.30 -11.26
N ASP A 189 -6.85 4.86 -11.57
CA ASP A 189 -6.51 5.26 -12.95
C ASP A 189 -6.31 4.05 -13.85
N TYR A 190 -5.82 2.95 -13.28
CA TYR A 190 -5.57 1.70 -13.99
C TYR A 190 -5.90 0.48 -13.14
N ILE A 191 -6.46 -0.54 -13.78
CA ILE A 191 -6.76 -1.84 -13.17
C ILE A 191 -5.92 -2.90 -13.85
N ILE A 192 -5.22 -3.72 -13.06
CA ILE A 192 -4.48 -4.90 -13.53
C ILE A 192 -5.10 -6.14 -12.90
N ASN A 193 -5.55 -7.07 -13.74
CA ASN A 193 -6.03 -8.37 -13.26
C ASN A 193 -4.86 -9.33 -13.04
N THR A 194 -4.87 -10.05 -11.92
CA THR A 194 -3.74 -10.89 -11.46
C THR A 194 -4.14 -12.23 -10.91
#